data_AF-A0A2R6AXX4-F1
#
_entry.id   AF-A0A2R6AXX4-F1
#
_cell.length_a   1.000
_cell.length_b   1.000
_cell.length_c   1.000
_cell.angle_alpha   90.00
_cell.angle_beta   90.00
_cell.angle_gamma   90.00
#
_symmetry.space_group_name_H-M   'P 1'
#
loop_
_entity.id
_entity.type
_entity.pdbx_description
1 polymer ?
#
loop_
_entity_poly.entity_id
_entity_poly.type
_entity_poly.pdbx_seq_one_letter_code
_entity_poly.pdbx_strand_id
1 'polypeptide(L)'
;MPADSLIAHLVENPSWRHQIVRIIGQVKYGGGDFFEILKTVSQIKPADKEEWYKSWNDLAHRKREQAKSELEQAHVYTASSLFLKASNYYRMADFYLSLDDPRELPTYDKIVNCFKNAWVVLIIPFKKST
;
A
#
# COMPACT_ATOMS: atom_id res chain seq x y z
N MET A 1 -8.17 13.89 16.45
CA MET A 1 -8.99 12.67 16.64
C MET A 1 -8.61 12.08 17.99
N PRO A 2 -9.56 11.72 18.88
CA PRO A 2 -9.22 11.09 20.15
C PRO A 2 -8.69 9.67 19.90
N ALA A 3 -7.70 9.24 20.67
CA ALA A 3 -7.08 7.91 20.56
C ALA A 3 -8.10 6.76 20.70
N ASP A 4 -9.21 7.01 21.41
CA ASP A 4 -10.30 6.06 21.64
C ASP A 4 -10.96 5.58 20.34
N SER A 5 -11.03 6.44 19.33
CA SER A 5 -11.59 6.10 18.02
C SER A 5 -10.71 5.10 17.26
N LEU A 6 -9.38 5.26 17.31
CA LEU A 6 -8.46 4.40 16.56
C LEU A 6 -8.48 2.96 17.11
N ILE A 7 -8.49 2.81 18.44
CA ILE A 7 -8.59 1.49 19.07
C ILE A 7 -9.96 0.87 18.82
N ALA A 8 -11.06 1.64 18.87
CA ALA A 8 -12.38 1.13 18.50
C ALA A 8 -12.43 0.56 17.06
N HIS A 9 -11.85 1.28 16.08
CA HIS A 9 -11.78 0.82 14.68
C HIS A 9 -10.95 -0.46 14.51
N LEU A 10 -9.90 -0.63 15.31
CA LEU A 10 -9.08 -1.84 15.30
C LEU A 10 -9.76 -3.04 15.97
N VAL A 11 -10.76 -2.82 16.84
CA VAL A 11 -11.30 -3.88 17.71
C VAL A 11 -12.64 -4.44 17.22
N GLU A 12 -13.50 -3.62 16.62
CA GLU A 12 -14.89 -4.00 16.28
C GLU A 12 -15.04 -5.04 15.16
N ASN A 13 -14.14 -5.06 14.17
CA ASN A 13 -14.17 -6.05 13.08
C ASN A 13 -12.92 -6.94 13.08
N PRO A 14 -13.03 -8.24 13.47
CA PRO A 14 -11.89 -9.15 13.55
C PRO A 14 -11.11 -9.32 12.23
N SER A 15 -11.80 -9.28 11.09
CA SER A 15 -11.17 -9.43 9.77
C SER A 15 -10.32 -8.20 9.43
N TRP A 16 -10.87 -7.01 9.67
CA TRP A 16 -10.17 -5.74 9.44
C TRP A 16 -8.97 -5.59 10.36
N ARG A 17 -9.15 -5.93 11.65
CA ARG A 17 -8.06 -6.01 12.63
C ARG A 17 -6.91 -6.88 12.11
N HIS A 18 -7.25 -8.09 11.66
CA HIS A 18 -6.25 -9.02 11.15
C HIS A 18 -5.47 -8.41 9.96
N GLN A 19 -6.16 -7.77 9.01
CA GLN A 19 -5.48 -7.14 7.87
C GLN A 19 -4.55 -6.00 8.29
N ILE A 20 -4.99 -5.16 9.24
CA ILE A 20 -4.18 -4.05 9.75
C ILE A 20 -2.94 -4.56 10.50
N VAL A 21 -3.11 -5.54 11.40
CA VAL A 21 -1.99 -6.18 12.10
C VAL A 21 -1.03 -6.84 11.10
N ARG A 22 -1.55 -7.48 10.06
CA ARG A 22 -0.73 -8.13 9.01
C ARG A 22 0.15 -7.12 8.28
N ILE A 23 -0.38 -5.96 7.88
CA ILE A 23 0.43 -4.93 7.19
C ILE A 23 1.41 -4.24 8.15
N ILE A 24 1.03 -4.00 9.41
CA ILE A 24 1.94 -3.48 10.43
C ILE A 24 3.12 -4.43 10.64
N GLY A 25 2.87 -5.74 10.68
CA GLY A 25 3.93 -6.76 10.79
C GLY A 25 4.92 -6.77 9.63
N GLN A 26 4.54 -6.22 8.47
CA GLN A 26 5.38 -6.10 7.28
C GLN A 26 6.23 -4.81 7.26
N VAL A 27 5.95 -3.84 8.13
CA VAL A 27 6.68 -2.55 8.17
C VAL A 27 8.18 -2.77 8.33
N LYS A 28 8.60 -3.69 9.20
CA LYS A 28 10.02 -4.01 9.44
C LYS A 28 10.75 -4.59 8.22
N TYR A 29 10.01 -5.03 7.19
CA TYR A 29 10.54 -5.57 5.94
C TYR A 29 10.34 -4.61 4.76
N GLY A 30 10.00 -3.34 5.02
CA GLY A 30 9.74 -2.34 3.99
C GLY A 30 8.35 -2.45 3.34
N GLY A 31 7.48 -3.32 3.85
CA GLY A 31 6.15 -3.56 3.28
C GLY A 31 5.13 -2.45 3.52
N GLY A 32 5.45 -1.47 4.36
CA GLY A 32 4.60 -0.34 4.69
C GLY A 32 5.32 0.67 5.59
N ASP A 33 4.61 1.71 6.00
CA ASP A 33 5.05 2.66 7.02
C ASP A 33 3.97 2.75 8.11
N PHE A 34 4.40 2.72 9.36
CA PHE A 34 3.48 2.67 10.50
C PHE A 34 2.55 3.89 10.56
N PHE A 35 3.08 5.10 10.34
CA PHE A 35 2.27 6.31 10.39
C PHE A 35 1.37 6.48 9.18
N GLU A 36 1.80 6.03 8.00
CA GLU A 36 0.93 5.97 6.81
C GLU A 36 -0.26 5.03 7.03
N ILE A 37 -0.01 3.85 7.60
CA ILE A 37 -1.04 2.87 7.93
C ILE A 37 -2.01 3.47 8.95
N LEU A 38 -1.51 4.03 10.06
CA LEU A 38 -2.35 4.64 11.09
C LEU A 38 -3.20 5.79 10.54
N LYS A 39 -2.59 6.68 9.76
CA LYS A 39 -3.31 7.81 9.14
C LYS A 39 -4.39 7.35 8.17
N THR A 40 -4.14 6.28 7.44
CA THR A 40 -5.13 5.72 6.49
C THR A 40 -6.29 5.09 7.24
N VAL A 41 -6.00 4.25 8.24
CA VAL A 41 -7.01 3.59 9.06
C VAL A 41 -7.86 4.60 9.82
N SER A 42 -7.28 5.70 10.33
CA SER A 42 -8.04 6.72 11.06
C SER A 42 -9.05 7.47 10.20
N GLN A 43 -9.02 7.32 8.87
CA GLN A 43 -9.93 8.01 7.95
C GLN A 43 -11.09 7.12 7.46
N ILE A 44 -11.01 5.81 7.70
CA ILE A 44 -11.98 4.84 7.19
C ILE A 44 -13.09 4.67 8.23
N LYS A 45 -14.36 4.87 7.85
CA LYS A 45 -15.50 4.57 8.73
C LYS A 45 -15.61 3.07 9.04
N PRO A 46 -16.10 2.69 10.23
CA PRO A 46 -16.27 1.29 10.59
C PRO A 46 -17.15 0.55 9.57
N ALA A 47 -16.70 -0.63 9.15
CA ALA A 47 -17.42 -1.54 8.25
C ALA A 47 -17.74 -1.01 6.83
N ASP A 48 -17.18 0.13 6.43
CA ASP A 48 -17.33 0.68 5.08
C ASP A 48 -16.25 0.16 4.11
N LYS A 49 -16.59 -0.88 3.34
CA LYS A 49 -15.67 -1.49 2.35
C LYS A 49 -15.27 -0.53 1.22
N GLU A 50 -16.12 0.43 0.89
CA GLU A 50 -15.84 1.41 -0.17
C GLU A 50 -14.82 2.44 0.31
N GLU A 51 -15.01 2.97 1.52
CA GLU A 51 -14.01 3.85 2.14
C GLU A 51 -12.69 3.12 2.40
N TRP A 52 -12.74 1.83 2.76
CA TRP A 52 -11.54 0.99 2.86
C TRP A 52 -10.80 0.93 1.53
N TYR A 53 -11.47 0.48 0.46
CA TYR A 53 -10.87 0.37 -0.86
C TYR A 53 -10.29 1.71 -1.30
N LYS A 54 -11.09 2.79 -1.22
CA LYS A 54 -10.69 4.13 -1.64
C LYS A 54 -9.46 4.62 -0.88
N SER A 55 -9.46 4.52 0.44
CA SER A 55 -8.36 5.04 1.28
C SER A 55 -7.04 4.35 1.00
N TRP A 56 -7.06 3.02 0.87
CA TRP A 56 -5.87 2.24 0.55
C TRP A 56 -5.42 2.43 -0.90
N ASN A 57 -6.34 2.45 -1.87
CA ASN A 57 -6.03 2.69 -3.28
C ASN A 57 -5.43 4.09 -3.48
N ASP A 58 -5.96 5.12 -2.81
CA ASP A 58 -5.44 6.49 -2.90
C ASP A 58 -4.02 6.59 -2.31
N LEU A 59 -3.75 5.94 -1.18
CA LEU A 59 -2.39 5.86 -0.62
C LEU A 59 -1.43 5.13 -1.55
N ALA A 60 -1.83 3.96 -2.06
CA ALA A 60 -1.05 3.17 -2.99
C ALA A 60 -0.71 3.95 -4.26
N HIS A 61 -1.70 4.69 -4.79
CA HIS A 61 -1.52 5.55 -5.95
C HIS A 61 -0.46 6.63 -5.70
N ARG A 62 -0.56 7.37 -4.59
CA ARG A 62 0.44 8.40 -4.23
C ARG A 62 1.84 7.81 -4.12
N LYS A 63 1.99 6.62 -3.52
CA LYS A 63 3.29 5.95 -3.39
C LYS A 63 3.85 5.48 -4.71
N ARG A 64 3.00 4.96 -5.60
CA ARG A 64 3.40 4.61 -6.96
C ARG A 64 3.89 5.82 -7.76
N GLU A 65 3.18 6.95 -7.69
CA GLU A 65 3.62 8.17 -8.40
C GLU A 65 4.90 8.74 -7.79
N GLN A 66 5.04 8.73 -6.46
CA GLN A 66 6.30 9.08 -5.81
C GLN A 66 7.43 8.15 -6.28
N ALA A 67 7.20 6.84 -6.35
CA ALA A 67 8.20 5.87 -6.81
C ALA A 67 8.69 6.16 -8.23
N LYS A 68 7.77 6.51 -9.15
CA LYS A 68 8.11 6.93 -10.51
C LYS A 68 8.98 8.19 -10.53
N SER A 69 8.59 9.21 -9.77
CA SER A 69 9.34 10.46 -9.66
C SER A 69 10.76 10.26 -9.11
N GLU A 70 10.93 9.36 -8.13
CA GLU A 70 12.25 9.01 -7.60
C GLU A 70 13.08 8.23 -8.62
N LEU A 71 12.43 7.36 -9.41
CA LEU A 71 13.10 6.60 -10.47
C LEU A 71 13.59 7.51 -11.60
N GLU A 72 12.81 8.52 -11.99
CA GLU A 72 13.19 9.55 -12.97
C GLU A 72 14.44 10.33 -12.52
N GLN A 73 14.61 10.50 -11.21
CA GLN A 73 15.80 11.13 -10.60
C GLN A 73 16.94 10.14 -10.32
N ALA A 74 16.84 8.89 -10.79
CA ALA A 74 17.80 7.81 -10.54
C ALA A 74 17.99 7.42 -9.06
N HIS A 75 17.04 7.76 -8.18
CA HIS A 75 17.03 7.33 -6.78
C HIS A 75 16.47 5.90 -6.63
N VAL A 76 17.19 4.93 -7.21
CA VAL A 76 16.72 3.54 -7.40
C VAL A 76 16.26 2.86 -6.11
N TYR A 77 16.99 2.99 -5.00
CA TYR A 77 16.61 2.34 -3.74
C TYR A 77 15.33 2.94 -3.15
N THR A 78 15.17 4.26 -3.23
CA THR A 78 13.95 4.96 -2.78
C THR A 78 12.76 4.55 -3.63
N ALA A 79 12.92 4.54 -4.96
CA ALA A 79 11.88 4.09 -5.89
C ALA A 79 11.45 2.64 -5.62
N SER A 80 12.42 1.73 -5.45
CA SER A 80 12.15 0.32 -5.13
C SER A 80 11.34 0.16 -3.84
N SER A 81 11.74 0.86 -2.76
CA SER A 81 11.02 0.87 -1.49
C SER A 81 9.59 1.39 -1.62
N LEU A 82 9.39 2.49 -2.37
CA LEU A 82 8.07 3.06 -2.59
C LEU A 82 7.16 2.17 -3.45
N PHE A 83 7.71 1.49 -4.47
CA PHE A 83 6.97 0.52 -5.26
C PHE A 83 6.53 -0.69 -4.42
N LEU A 84 7.37 -1.17 -3.50
CA LEU A 84 7.01 -2.26 -2.59
C LEU A 84 5.86 -1.85 -1.66
N LYS A 85 5.93 -0.67 -1.06
CA LYS A 85 4.84 -0.10 -0.26
C LYS A 85 3.56 0.04 -1.08
N ALA A 86 3.63 0.60 -2.29
CA ALA A 86 2.49 0.77 -3.19
C ALA A 86 1.82 -0.57 -3.52
N SER A 87 2.61 -1.61 -3.82
CA SER A 87 2.10 -2.97 -4.06
C SER A 87 1.28 -3.47 -2.86
N ASN A 88 1.82 -3.36 -1.65
CA ASN A 88 1.10 -3.83 -0.47
C ASN A 88 -0.13 -2.98 -0.12
N TYR A 89 -0.10 -1.68 -0.37
CA TYR A 89 -1.27 -0.83 -0.16
C TYR A 89 -2.38 -1.12 -1.20
N TYR A 90 -2.03 -1.45 -2.45
CA TYR A 90 -3.02 -1.96 -3.40
C TYR A 90 -3.59 -3.32 -2.95
N ARG A 91 -2.76 -4.21 -2.39
CA ARG A 91 -3.25 -5.48 -1.80
C ARG A 91 -4.20 -5.26 -0.64
N MET A 92 -4.02 -4.17 0.13
CA MET A 92 -4.98 -3.79 1.16
C MET A 92 -6.29 -3.32 0.54
N ALA A 93 -6.24 -2.48 -0.50
CA ALA A 93 -7.44 -2.01 -1.19
C ALA A 93 -8.26 -3.19 -1.77
N ASP A 94 -7.57 -4.09 -2.46
CA ASP A 94 -8.14 -5.24 -3.17
C ASP A 94 -8.85 -6.25 -2.24
N PHE A 95 -8.40 -6.37 -0.99
CA PHE A 95 -8.72 -7.50 -0.11
C PHE A 95 -10.22 -7.77 0.11
N TYR A 96 -11.08 -6.75 0.05
CA TYR A 96 -12.53 -6.89 0.27
C TYR A 96 -13.37 -6.69 -1.00
N LEU A 97 -12.74 -6.52 -2.16
CA LEU A 97 -13.45 -6.56 -3.44
C LEU A 97 -14.01 -7.97 -3.67
N SER A 98 -15.18 -8.04 -4.30
CA SER A 98 -15.71 -9.29 -4.81
C SER A 98 -15.10 -9.60 -6.17
N LEU A 99 -15.14 -10.88 -6.59
CA LEU A 99 -14.56 -11.32 -7.87
C LEU A 99 -15.30 -10.74 -9.09
N ASP A 100 -16.54 -10.33 -8.93
CA ASP A 100 -17.36 -9.66 -9.94
C ASP A 100 -17.22 -8.13 -9.92
N ASP A 101 -16.45 -7.58 -8.96
CA ASP A 101 -16.20 -6.15 -8.92
C ASP A 101 -15.33 -5.72 -10.11
N PRO A 102 -15.75 -4.72 -10.91
CA PRO A 102 -14.99 -4.28 -12.08
C PRO A 102 -13.61 -3.69 -11.73
N ARG A 103 -13.34 -3.42 -10.44
CA ARG A 103 -12.07 -2.89 -9.94
C ARG A 103 -11.08 -3.96 -9.54
N GLU A 104 -11.48 -5.24 -9.43
CA GLU A 104 -10.62 -6.34 -8.97
C GLU A 104 -9.41 -6.50 -9.91
N LEU A 105 -9.63 -6.87 -11.16
CA LEU A 105 -8.54 -7.09 -12.13
C LEU A 105 -7.64 -5.85 -12.31
N PRO A 106 -8.18 -4.62 -12.49
CA PRO A 106 -7.34 -3.43 -12.54
C PRO A 106 -6.51 -3.18 -11.27
N THR A 107 -7.01 -3.57 -10.09
CA THR A 107 -6.27 -3.40 -8.82
C THR A 107 -5.21 -4.48 -8.69
N TYR A 108 -5.52 -5.73 -9.05
CA TYR A 108 -4.58 -6.82 -9.13
C TYR A 108 -3.39 -6.50 -10.05
N ASP A 109 -3.65 -5.94 -11.22
CA ASP A 109 -2.59 -5.52 -12.15
C ASP A 109 -1.67 -4.47 -11.53
N LYS A 110 -2.22 -3.52 -10.76
CA LYS A 110 -1.40 -2.52 -10.04
C LYS A 110 -0.52 -3.19 -8.97
N ILE A 111 -1.03 -4.19 -8.26
CA ILE A 111 -0.26 -4.97 -7.27
C ILE A 111 0.94 -5.61 -7.96
N VAL A 112 0.68 -6.39 -9.02
CA VAL A 112 1.73 -7.14 -9.74
C VAL A 112 2.75 -6.19 -10.36
N ASN A 113 2.30 -5.10 -10.98
CA ASN A 113 3.19 -4.14 -11.62
C ASN A 113 4.07 -3.41 -10.61
N CYS A 114 3.52 -2.95 -9.48
CA CYS A 114 4.31 -2.33 -8.42
C CYS A 114 5.34 -3.33 -7.83
N PHE A 115 4.93 -4.57 -7.58
CA PHE A 115 5.84 -5.59 -7.06
C PHE A 115 6.99 -5.88 -8.03
N LYS A 116 6.70 -6.06 -9.33
CA LYS A 116 7.73 -6.24 -10.36
C LYS A 116 8.71 -5.07 -10.42
N ASN A 117 8.21 -3.83 -10.39
CA ASN A 117 9.06 -2.63 -10.41
C ASN A 117 9.95 -2.52 -9.18
N ALA A 118 9.48 -2.94 -8.00
CA ALA A 118 10.31 -2.94 -6.79
C ALA A 118 11.57 -3.81 -6.96
N TRP A 119 11.48 -4.94 -7.65
CA TRP A 119 12.61 -5.86 -7.87
C TRP A 119 13.46 -5.51 -9.07
N VAL A 120 12.86 -5.10 -10.19
CA VAL A 120 13.60 -4.72 -11.41
C VAL A 120 14.56 -3.57 -11.10
N VAL A 121 14.13 -2.59 -10.31
CA VAL A 121 14.96 -1.45 -9.91
C VAL A 121 16.17 -1.85 -9.06
N LEU A 122 16.11 -2.97 -8.32
CA LEU A 122 17.24 -3.50 -7.55
C LEU A 122 18.19 -4.36 -8.39
N ILE A 123 17.69 -5.00 -9.45
CA ILE A 123 18.46 -5.95 -10.27
C ILE A 123 19.31 -5.24 -11.33
N ILE A 124 18.92 -4.06 -11.82
CA ILE A 124 19.72 -3.31 -12.80
C ILE A 124 20.83 -2.55 -12.05
N PRO A 125 22.10 -2.97 -12.13
CA PRO A 125 23.19 -2.20 -11.58
C PRO A 125 23.40 -1.00 -12.50
N PHE A 126 23.62 0.18 -11.90
CA PHE A 126 24.08 1.39 -12.58
C PHE A 126 25.03 1.08 -13.75
N LYS A 127 24.59 1.35 -14.99
CA LYS A 127 25.51 1.44 -16.13
C LYS A 127 26.26 2.77 -15.95
N LYS A 128 27.56 2.69 -15.66
CA LYS A 128 28.46 3.86 -15.47
C LYS A 128 28.27 4.86 -16.61
N SER A 129 28.09 6.14 -16.26
CA SER A 129 28.34 7.21 -17.23
C SER A 129 29.83 7.19 -17.56
N THR A 130 30.15 6.86 -18.80
CA THR A 130 31.39 7.28 -19.48
C THR A 130 31.37 8.78 -19.73
#